data_AF-A0A7L4NUP8-F1
#
_entry.id   AF-A0A7L4NUP8-F1
#
_cell.length_a   1.000
_cell.length_b   1.000
_cell.length_c   1.000
_cell.angle_alpha   90.00
_cell.angle_beta   90.00
_cell.angle_gamma   90.00
#
_symmetry.space_group_name_H-M   'P 1'
#
loop_
_entity.id
_entity.type
_entity.pdbx_description
1 polymer ?
#
loop_
_entity_poly.entity_id
_entity_poly.type
_entity_poly.pdbx_seq_one_letter_code
_entity_poly.pdbx_strand_id
1 'polypeptide(L)'
;MAKKDKSVLVKDELQSRLKQFREALQDENRRIELENSILGSEVLIRFEVFFQSPKTGNYSDGLFLYMNDSGEIVDAEYYIRDADDVTIAGLETEDFNVVKELFKDAFSLEIE
;
A
#
# COMPACT_ATOMS: atom_id res chain seq x y z
N MET A 1 30.20 -5.65 7.01
CA MET A 1 29.90 -5.17 5.64
C MET A 1 28.96 -3.98 5.78
N ALA A 2 29.37 -2.82 5.25
CA ALA A 2 28.84 -1.51 5.64
C ALA A 2 27.40 -1.26 5.13
N LYS A 3 26.59 -0.56 5.93
CA LYS A 3 25.26 0.02 5.62
C LYS A 3 25.27 1.06 4.47
N LYS A 4 26.30 1.07 3.62
CA LYS A 4 26.33 1.79 2.34
C LYS A 4 25.59 0.91 1.33
N ASP A 5 24.45 1.25 0.75
CA ASP A 5 23.49 2.31 1.02
C ASP A 5 22.20 1.77 0.39
N LYS A 6 21.39 1.01 1.16
CA LYS A 6 20.21 0.32 0.60
C LYS A 6 19.28 1.30 -0.13
N SER A 7 19.24 2.57 0.31
CA SER A 7 18.46 3.63 -0.32
C SER A 7 18.92 3.95 -1.75
N VAL A 8 20.24 3.97 -1.98
CA VAL A 8 20.83 4.19 -3.30
C VAL A 8 20.56 2.99 -4.21
N LEU A 9 20.72 1.77 -3.69
CA LEU A 9 20.42 0.55 -4.45
C LEU A 9 18.94 0.49 -4.87
N VAL A 10 18.01 0.80 -3.97
CA VAL A 10 16.57 0.87 -4.29
C VAL A 10 16.30 1.90 -5.38
N LYS A 11 16.93 3.07 -5.31
CA LYS A 11 16.76 4.13 -6.31
C LYS A 11 17.28 3.71 -7.69
N ASP A 12 18.46 3.09 -7.73
CA ASP A 12 19.08 2.65 -8.99
C ASP A 12 18.26 1.53 -9.66
N GLU A 13 17.82 0.54 -8.89
CA GLU A 13 16.94 -0.54 -9.39
C GLU A 13 15.60 -0.01 -9.89
N LEU A 14 14.98 0.92 -9.16
CA LEU A 14 13.74 1.58 -9.59
C LEU A 14 13.93 2.33 -10.92
N GLN A 15 15.03 3.08 -11.05
CA GLN A 15 15.34 3.80 -12.29
C GLN A 15 15.54 2.84 -13.48
N SER A 16 16.26 1.74 -13.26
CA SER A 16 16.43 0.68 -14.26
C SER A 16 15.09 0.09 -14.69
N ARG A 17 14.20 -0.20 -13.73
CA ARG A 17 12.87 -0.76 -14.00
C ARG A 17 11.97 0.22 -14.75
N LEU A 18 11.97 1.50 -14.37
CA LEU A 18 11.22 2.55 -15.07
C LEU A 18 11.69 2.73 -16.52
N LYS A 19 12.98 2.55 -16.79
CA LYS A 19 13.49 2.56 -18.16
C LYS A 19 12.90 1.40 -18.97
N GLN A 20 12.89 0.18 -18.42
CA GLN A 20 12.26 -0.98 -19.07
C GLN A 20 10.78 -0.75 -19.35
N PHE A 21 10.05 -0.17 -18.38
CA PHE A 21 8.63 0.15 -18.55
C PHE A 21 8.39 1.18 -19.66
N ARG A 22 9.20 2.25 -19.74
CA ARG A 22 9.09 3.23 -20.83
C ARG A 22 9.37 2.62 -22.20
N GLU A 23 10.35 1.72 -22.28
CA GLU A 23 10.67 1.00 -23.51
C GLU A 23 9.55 0.04 -23.93
N ALA A 24 8.92 -0.66 -22.97
CA ALA A 24 7.77 -1.52 -23.23
C ALA A 24 6.54 -0.74 -23.71
N LEU A 25 6.34 0.49 -23.23
CA LEU A 25 5.23 1.36 -23.71
C LEU A 25 5.38 1.82 -25.16
N GLN A 26 6.58 1.71 -25.75
CA GLN A 26 6.86 2.16 -27.12
C GLN A 26 6.79 1.03 -28.15
N ASP A 27 6.72 -0.24 -27.72
CA ASP A 27 6.76 -1.42 -28.59
C ASP A 27 5.89 -2.54 -27.99
N GLU A 28 4.86 -2.96 -28.75
CA GLU A 28 3.89 -3.96 -28.32
C GLU A 28 4.52 -5.33 -28.04
N ASN A 29 5.56 -5.74 -28.77
CA ASN A 29 6.24 -7.01 -28.51
C ASN A 29 6.98 -6.95 -27.17
N ARG A 30 7.64 -5.82 -26.87
CA ARG A 30 8.32 -5.61 -25.58
C ARG A 30 7.33 -5.55 -24.43
N ARG A 31 6.14 -4.98 -24.65
CA ARG A 31 5.04 -5.00 -23.69
C ARG A 31 4.62 -6.43 -23.36
N ILE A 32 4.35 -7.24 -24.38
CA ILE A 32 3.95 -8.64 -24.21
C ILE A 32 5.05 -9.45 -23.51
N GLU A 33 6.32 -9.27 -23.89
CA GLU A 33 7.46 -9.90 -23.21
C GLU A 33 7.53 -9.53 -21.72
N LEU A 34 7.34 -8.25 -21.39
CA LEU A 34 7.33 -7.78 -20.02
C LEU A 34 6.16 -8.39 -19.24
N GLU A 35 4.95 -8.36 -19.78
CA GLU A 35 3.74 -8.93 -19.16
C GLU A 35 3.89 -10.43 -18.91
N ASN A 36 4.44 -11.18 -19.88
CA ASN A 36 4.70 -12.62 -19.73
C ASN A 36 5.85 -12.95 -18.78
N SER A 37 6.72 -11.98 -18.46
CA SER A 37 7.81 -12.16 -17.50
C SER A 37 7.39 -11.95 -16.04
N ILE A 38 6.15 -11.52 -15.79
CA ILE A 38 5.62 -11.29 -14.44
C ILE A 38 5.56 -12.64 -13.71
N LEU A 39 6.28 -12.74 -12.60
CA LEU A 39 6.40 -13.98 -11.81
C LEU A 39 5.21 -14.22 -10.89
N GLY A 40 4.38 -13.21 -10.66
CA GLY A 40 3.21 -13.29 -9.81
C GLY A 40 2.58 -11.92 -9.57
N SER A 41 1.35 -11.94 -9.07
CA SER A 41 0.63 -10.76 -8.61
C SER A 41 -0.06 -11.11 -7.30
N GLU A 42 0.16 -10.34 -6.25
CA GLU A 42 -0.59 -10.45 -5.01
C GLU A 42 -1.81 -9.53 -5.08
N VAL A 43 -2.96 -10.02 -4.59
CA VAL A 43 -4.17 -9.21 -4.46
C VAL A 43 -4.18 -8.59 -3.06
N LEU A 44 -4.35 -7.27 -3.01
CA LEU A 44 -4.56 -6.53 -1.77
C LEU A 44 -5.94 -5.88 -1.78
N ILE A 45 -6.73 -6.15 -0.75
CA ILE A 45 -8.02 -5.52 -0.51
C ILE A 45 -7.79 -4.34 0.42
N ARG A 46 -8.20 -3.14 0.00
CA ARG A 46 -8.13 -1.94 0.84
C ARG A 46 -9.49 -1.63 1.45
N PHE A 47 -9.55 -1.61 2.78
CA PHE A 47 -10.68 -1.10 3.55
C PHE A 47 -10.41 0.35 3.99
N GLU A 48 -11.42 1.21 3.89
CA GLU A 48 -11.37 2.57 4.46
C GLU A 48 -12.24 2.59 5.72
N VAL A 49 -11.60 2.81 6.86
CA VAL A 49 -12.25 2.95 8.17
C VAL A 49 -12.37 4.44 8.45
N PHE A 50 -13.59 4.90 8.78
CA PHE A 50 -13.85 6.30 9.11
C PHE A 50 -14.03 6.45 10.61
N PHE A 51 -13.29 7.38 11.22
CA PHE A 51 -13.46 7.70 12.63
C PHE A 51 -14.45 8.85 12.83
N GLN A 52 -15.15 8.81 13.95
CA GLN A 52 -15.93 9.97 14.39
C GLN A 52 -14.97 11.01 14.93
N SER A 53 -14.64 12.01 14.11
CA SER A 53 -13.78 13.11 14.56
C SER A 53 -14.52 13.95 15.61
N PRO A 54 -13.92 14.16 16.81
CA PRO A 54 -14.49 15.05 17.81
C PRO A 54 -14.36 16.54 17.44
N LYS A 55 -13.56 16.87 16.41
CA LYS A 55 -13.35 18.24 15.90
C LYS A 55 -14.14 18.42 14.62
N THR A 56 -15.46 18.47 14.77
CA THR A 56 -16.39 18.65 13.65
C THR A 56 -16.03 19.90 12.84
N GLY A 57 -15.72 19.72 11.56
CA GLY A 57 -15.57 20.80 10.58
C GLY A 57 -14.14 21.13 10.11
N ASN A 58 -13.09 20.56 10.71
CA ASN A 58 -11.71 20.87 10.27
C ASN A 58 -11.09 19.79 9.37
N TYR A 59 -11.37 18.51 9.64
CA TYR A 59 -10.90 17.38 8.84
C TYR A 59 -11.68 16.12 9.22
N SER A 60 -11.75 15.16 8.31
CA SER A 60 -12.10 13.77 8.63
C SER A 60 -10.82 12.93 8.74
N ASP A 61 -10.86 11.88 9.53
CA ASP A 61 -9.73 10.98 9.71
C ASP A 61 -10.17 9.52 9.79
N GLY A 62 -9.19 8.64 9.62
CA GLY A 62 -9.46 7.23 9.51
C GLY A 62 -8.22 6.39 9.25
N LEU A 63 -8.46 5.13 8.91
CA LEU A 63 -7.41 4.18 8.52
C LEU A 63 -7.68 3.64 7.12
N PHE A 64 -6.63 3.50 6.33
CA PHE A 64 -6.59 2.51 5.26
C PHE A 64 -6.03 1.22 5.83
N LEU A 65 -6.77 0.12 5.69
CA LEU A 65 -6.30 -1.22 6.06
C LEU A 65 -6.10 -2.04 4.79
N TYR A 66 -4.94 -2.67 4.66
CA TYR A 66 -4.61 -3.53 3.52
C TYR A 66 -4.61 -4.99 3.98
N MET A 67 -5.45 -5.78 3.34
CA MET A 67 -5.63 -7.20 3.62
C MET A 67 -5.19 -8.04 2.42
N ASN A 68 -4.47 -9.12 2.67
CA ASN A 68 -4.14 -10.09 1.62
C ASN A 68 -5.32 -11.01 1.28
N ASP A 69 -5.16 -11.84 0.27
CA ASP A 69 -6.15 -12.83 -0.17
C ASP A 69 -6.48 -13.91 0.89
N SER A 70 -5.62 -14.05 1.91
CA SER A 70 -5.80 -14.97 3.04
C SER A 70 -6.61 -14.36 4.19
N GLY A 71 -7.05 -13.11 4.06
CA GLY A 71 -7.83 -12.41 5.08
C GLY A 71 -6.96 -11.76 6.18
N GLU A 72 -5.64 -11.75 6.04
CA GLU A 72 -4.74 -11.16 7.02
C GLU A 72 -4.49 -9.68 6.71
N ILE A 73 -4.61 -8.82 7.73
CA ILE A 73 -4.15 -7.44 7.64
C ILE A 73 -2.61 -7.45 7.55
N VAL A 74 -2.09 -6.95 6.44
CA VAL A 74 -0.65 -6.91 6.12
C VAL A 74 -0.06 -5.51 6.23
N ASP A 75 -0.88 -4.46 6.12
CA ASP A 75 -0.45 -3.08 6.30
C ASP A 75 -1.62 -2.19 6.72
N ALA A 76 -1.31 -1.04 7.31
CA ALA A 76 -2.27 -0.01 7.64
C ALA A 76 -1.64 1.39 7.64
N GLU A 77 -2.44 2.38 7.24
CA GLU A 77 -2.04 3.78 7.19
C GLU A 77 -3.11 4.64 7.86
N TYR A 78 -2.68 5.62 8.67
CA TYR A 78 -3.58 6.67 9.15
C TYR A 78 -3.68 7.77 8.12
N TYR A 79 -4.89 8.28 7.91
CA TYR A 79 -5.09 9.42 7.04
C TYR A 79 -5.85 10.54 7.74
N ILE A 80 -5.51 11.77 7.33
CA ILE A 80 -6.32 12.97 7.55
C ILE A 80 -6.75 13.46 6.17
N ARG A 81 -8.05 13.74 6.03
CA ARG A 81 -8.65 14.33 4.84
C ARG A 81 -9.20 15.70 5.18
N ASP A 82 -8.68 16.73 4.52
CA ASP A 82 -9.15 18.11 4.60
C ASP A 82 -9.55 18.57 3.19
N ALA A 83 -10.83 18.92 3.02
CA ALA A 83 -11.45 19.20 1.72
C ALA A 83 -11.12 18.13 0.66
N ASP A 84 -10.14 18.42 -0.21
CA ASP A 84 -9.70 17.56 -1.32
C ASP A 84 -8.30 16.94 -1.10
N ASP A 85 -7.60 17.30 -0.03
CA ASP A 85 -6.26 16.80 0.27
C ASP A 85 -6.31 15.67 1.29
N VAL A 86 -5.59 14.58 0.98
CA VAL A 86 -5.39 13.44 1.88
C VAL A 86 -3.92 13.37 2.26
N THR A 87 -3.66 13.51 3.56
CA THR A 87 -2.32 13.27 4.13
C THR A 87 -2.32 11.88 4.76
N ILE A 88 -1.31 11.08 4.41
CA ILE A 88 -1.17 9.70 4.86
C ILE A 88 0.08 9.57 5.72
N ALA A 89 -0.02 8.84 6.81
CA ALA A 89 1.09 8.43 7.65
C ALA A 89 1.08 6.91 7.79
N GLY A 90 2.17 6.27 7.39
CA GLY A 90 2.40 4.85 7.66
C GLY A 90 2.56 4.62 9.17
N LEU A 91 2.13 3.45 9.63
CA LEU A 91 2.25 3.07 11.03
C LEU A 91 3.60 2.39 11.29
N GLU A 92 4.26 2.75 12.39
CA GLU A 92 5.41 2.00 12.88
C GLU A 92 4.96 0.60 13.36
N THR A 93 5.89 -0.35 13.46
CA THR A 93 5.56 -1.76 13.74
C THR A 93 4.72 -1.96 15.02
N GLU A 94 5.01 -1.20 16.08
CA GLU A 94 4.26 -1.30 17.35
C GLU A 94 2.81 -0.82 17.18
N ASP A 95 2.60 0.33 16.53
CA ASP A 95 1.28 0.90 16.27
C ASP A 95 0.48 0.04 15.27
N PHE A 96 1.14 -0.47 14.23
CA PHE A 96 0.56 -1.40 13.28
C PHE A 96 0.03 -2.66 13.98
N ASN A 97 0.78 -3.22 14.92
CA ASN A 97 0.33 -4.41 15.67
C ASN A 97 -0.91 -4.11 16.53
N VAL A 98 -1.04 -2.91 17.10
CA VAL A 98 -2.25 -2.50 17.81
C VAL A 98 -3.46 -2.47 16.87
N VAL A 99 -3.30 -1.87 15.69
CA VAL A 99 -4.37 -1.81 14.67
C VAL A 99 -4.73 -3.21 14.18
N LYS A 100 -3.72 -4.05 13.88
CA LYS A 100 -3.91 -5.42 13.43
C LYS A 100 -4.70 -6.24 14.45
N GLU A 101 -4.35 -6.16 15.72
CA GLU A 101 -5.04 -6.88 16.79
C GLU A 101 -6.47 -6.36 17.01
N LEU A 102 -6.68 -5.05 16.92
CA LEU A 102 -8.00 -4.44 17.08
C LEU A 102 -8.99 -4.86 15.98
N PHE A 103 -8.52 -4.97 14.74
CA PHE A 103 -9.38 -5.22 13.58
C PHE A 103 -9.33 -6.65 13.04
N LYS A 104 -8.60 -7.57 13.70
CA LYS A 104 -8.41 -8.95 13.24
C LYS A 104 -9.72 -9.70 12.93
N ASP A 105 -10.78 -9.41 13.69
CA ASP A 105 -12.09 -10.07 13.56
C ASP A 105 -13.15 -9.18 12.87
N ALA A 106 -12.84 -7.90 12.64
CA ALA A 106 -13.81 -6.90 12.20
C ALA A 106 -14.12 -6.97 10.70
N PHE A 107 -13.15 -7.44 9.91
CA PHE A 107 -13.24 -7.48 8.44
C PHE A 107 -13.12 -8.90 7.90
N SER A 108 -13.52 -9.91 8.68
CA SER A 108 -13.66 -11.28 8.19
C SER A 108 -14.55 -11.28 6.95
N LEU A 109 -13.92 -11.46 5.79
CA LEU A 109 -14.62 -11.69 4.54
C LEU A 109 -15.23 -13.08 4.65
N GLU A 110 -16.50 -13.16 5.02
CA GLU A 110 -17.32 -14.30 4.62
C GLU A 110 -17.45 -14.23 3.09
N ILE A 111 -16.49 -14.86 2.40
CA ILE A 111 -16.61 -15.11 0.96
C ILE A 111 -17.62 -16.25 0.83
N GLU A 112 -18.89 -15.91 0.57
CA GLU A 112 -19.90 -16.86 0.07
C GLU A 112 -19.63 -17.26 -1.39
#